data_AF-A0A9X6SS29-F1
#
_entry.id   AF-A0A9X6SS29-F1
#
_cell.length_a   1.000
_cell.length_b   1.000
_cell.length_c   1.000
_cell.angle_alpha   90.00
_cell.angle_beta   90.00
_cell.angle_gamma   90.00
#
_symmetry.space_group_name_H-M   'P 1'
#
loop_
_entity.id
_entity.type
_entity.pdbx_description
1 polymer ?
#
loop_
_entity_poly.entity_id
_entity_poly.type
_entity_poly.pdbx_seq_one_letter_code
_entity_poly.pdbx_strand_id
1 'polypeptide(L)'
;MKHSVNLYSIEKDAICLECGNKGAIQHYGKYYPNGVGELADKTKSYEDVRNKPHMSHAMGFGGTIPHSCLNCGNVGLIDFGGLEGYKKAFKTK
;
A
#
# COMPACT_ATOMS: atom_id res chain seq x y z
N MET A 1 1.09 23.53 -0.05
CA MET A 1 0.14 22.58 -0.68
C MET A 1 0.65 21.15 -0.46
N LYS A 2 -0.20 20.18 -0.12
CA LYS A 2 0.24 18.78 -0.02
C LYS A 2 0.64 18.28 -1.41
N HIS A 3 1.89 17.84 -1.56
CA HIS A 3 2.41 17.31 -2.81
C HIS A 3 1.78 15.94 -3.17
N SER A 4 1.30 15.20 -2.17
CA SER A 4 0.61 13.91 -2.35
C SER A 4 -0.07 13.46 -1.05
N VAL A 5 -0.94 12.46 -1.14
CA VAL A 5 -1.69 11.83 -0.03
C VAL A 5 -1.55 10.31 -0.15
N ASN A 6 -1.10 9.64 0.91
CA ASN A 6 -1.13 8.18 0.95
C ASN A 6 -2.56 7.71 1.18
N LEU A 7 -2.99 6.72 0.41
CA LEU A 7 -4.29 6.10 0.52
C LEU A 7 -4.12 4.73 1.16
N TYR A 8 -4.83 4.50 2.27
CA TYR A 8 -4.73 3.29 3.05
C TYR A 8 -6.04 2.98 3.77
N SER A 9 -6.26 1.69 4.03
CA SER A 9 -7.28 1.15 4.94
C SER A 9 -6.57 0.57 6.16
N ILE A 10 -7.32 0.35 7.24
CA ILE A 10 -6.82 -0.31 8.44
C ILE A 10 -7.60 -1.61 8.62
N GLU A 11 -6.89 -2.73 8.52
CA GLU A 11 -7.42 -4.05 8.80
C GLU A 11 -7.26 -4.36 10.29
N LYS A 12 -8.31 -4.05 11.07
CA LYS A 12 -8.29 -4.14 12.54
C LYS A 12 -8.13 -5.58 13.05
N ASP A 13 -8.56 -6.56 12.28
CA ASP A 13 -8.57 -7.97 12.67
C ASP A 13 -7.33 -8.75 12.19
N ALA A 14 -6.45 -8.13 11.39
CA ALA A 14 -5.21 -8.76 10.96
C ALA A 14 -4.24 -8.92 12.14
N ILE A 15 -3.86 -10.17 12.44
CA ILE A 15 -2.90 -10.48 13.50
C ILE A 15 -1.51 -10.58 12.89
N CYS A 16 -0.58 -9.73 13.31
CA CYS A 16 0.82 -9.84 12.93
C CYS A 16 1.45 -11.07 13.59
N LEU A 17 2.00 -11.99 12.80
CA LEU A 17 2.62 -13.22 13.33
C LEU A 17 4.02 -12.99 13.92
N GLU A 18 4.62 -11.83 13.68
CA GLU A 18 5.93 -11.48 14.26
C GLU A 18 5.80 -10.95 15.70
N CYS A 19 4.82 -10.09 15.98
CA CYS A 19 4.67 -9.46 17.30
C CYS A 19 3.34 -9.75 18.01
N GLY A 20 2.42 -10.48 17.40
CA GLY A 20 1.10 -10.81 17.96
C GLY A 20 0.09 -9.66 17.99
N ASN A 21 0.46 -8.45 17.54
CA ASN A 21 -0.43 -7.30 17.53
C ASN A 21 -1.60 -7.47 16.55
N LYS A 22 -2.76 -6.89 16.89
CA LYS A 22 -3.91 -6.75 16.00
C LYS A 22 -3.88 -5.41 15.29
N GLY A 23 -4.15 -5.42 14.00
CA GLY A 23 -4.20 -4.23 13.18
C GLY A 23 -3.03 -4.13 12.21
N ALA A 24 -3.38 -3.99 10.93
CA ALA A 24 -2.43 -3.72 9.86
C ALA A 24 -2.91 -2.57 8.97
N ILE A 25 -1.98 -1.77 8.47
CA ILE A 25 -2.24 -0.75 7.45
C ILE A 25 -2.16 -1.42 6.09
N GLN A 26 -3.25 -1.37 5.34
CA GLN A 26 -3.31 -1.80 3.95
C GLN A 26 -3.06 -0.59 3.04
N HIS A 27 -1.88 -0.51 2.42
CA HIS A 27 -1.58 0.56 1.47
C HIS A 27 -2.05 0.16 0.08
N TYR A 28 -3.02 0.89 -0.48
CA TYR A 28 -3.53 0.62 -1.84
C TYR A 28 -3.18 1.72 -2.84
N GLY A 29 -2.56 2.83 -2.42
CA GLY A 29 -2.02 3.79 -3.38
C GLY A 29 -1.54 5.12 -2.82
N LYS A 30 -1.17 6.00 -3.73
CA LYS A 30 -0.78 7.38 -3.46
C LYS A 30 -1.42 8.31 -4.46
N TYR A 31 -2.12 9.31 -3.94
CA TYR A 31 -2.83 10.31 -4.72
C TYR A 31 -2.01 11.59 -4.83
N TYR A 32 -1.87 12.09 -6.06
CA TYR A 32 -1.16 13.30 -6.42
C TYR A 32 -2.19 14.30 -6.96
N PRO A 33 -2.76 15.18 -6.12
CA PRO A 33 -3.86 16.06 -6.52
C PRO A 33 -3.46 17.05 -7.63
N ASN A 34 -2.19 17.45 -7.67
CA ASN A 34 -1.67 18.40 -8.65
C ASN A 34 -0.76 17.75 -9.71
N GLY A 35 -0.75 16.41 -9.76
CA GLY A 35 0.20 15.64 -10.56
C GLY A 35 1.52 15.34 -9.86
N VAL A 36 2.33 14.55 -10.54
CA VAL A 36 3.52 13.90 -9.97
C VAL A 36 4.78 14.78 -10.02
N GLY A 37 4.75 15.89 -10.76
CA GLY A 37 5.86 16.87 -10.80
C GLY A 37 7.18 16.24 -11.26
N GLU A 38 8.24 16.44 -10.47
CA GLU A 38 9.61 15.96 -10.76
C GLU A 38 9.74 14.43 -10.84
N LEU A 39 8.75 13.65 -10.37
CA LEU A 39 8.72 12.20 -10.61
C LEU A 39 8.66 11.87 -12.11
N ALA A 40 8.09 12.75 -12.93
CA ALA A 40 8.07 12.60 -14.38
C ALA A 40 9.47 12.71 -15.00
N ASP A 41 10.40 13.42 -14.37
CA ASP A 41 11.79 13.52 -14.86
C ASP A 41 12.57 12.22 -14.62
N LYS A 42 12.16 11.44 -13.60
CA LYS A 42 12.78 10.16 -13.23
C LYS A 42 12.12 8.96 -13.91
N THR A 43 10.88 9.09 -14.35
CA THR A 43 10.10 7.99 -14.91
C THR A 43 9.23 8.50 -16.04
N LYS A 44 9.60 8.13 -17.28
CA LYS A 44 8.95 8.64 -18.49
C LYS A 44 7.44 8.38 -18.55
N SER A 45 6.96 7.26 -18.00
CA SER A 45 5.51 6.94 -17.95
C SER A 45 4.69 7.94 -17.13
N TYR A 46 5.33 8.83 -16.37
CA TYR A 46 4.69 9.86 -15.57
C TYR A 46 4.60 11.22 -16.28
N GLU A 47 5.14 11.37 -17.51
CA GLU A 47 5.09 12.64 -18.26
C GLU A 47 3.66 13.15 -18.47
N ASP A 48 2.73 12.27 -18.87
CA ASP A 48 1.33 12.62 -19.16
C ASP A 48 0.57 13.12 -17.92
N VAL A 49 1.04 12.74 -16.73
CA VAL A 49 0.43 13.05 -15.44
C VAL A 49 1.29 14.01 -14.61
N ARG A 50 2.30 14.65 -15.22
CA ARG A 50 3.21 15.61 -14.55
C ARG A 50 2.43 16.68 -13.78
N ASN A 51 1.43 17.28 -14.42
CA ASN A 51 0.63 18.39 -13.89
C ASN A 51 -0.87 18.07 -13.86
N LYS A 52 -1.25 16.79 -13.77
CA LYS A 52 -2.65 16.35 -13.75
C LYS A 52 -2.90 15.43 -12.56
N PRO A 53 -4.08 15.48 -11.91
CA PRO A 53 -4.41 14.58 -10.83
C PRO A 53 -4.12 13.12 -11.20
N HIS A 54 -3.38 12.41 -10.35
CA HIS A 54 -2.97 11.02 -10.61
C HIS A 54 -3.03 10.18 -9.36
N MET A 55 -3.53 8.95 -9.49
CA MET A 55 -3.45 7.94 -8.46
C MET A 55 -2.51 6.82 -8.92
N SER A 56 -1.46 6.59 -8.15
CA SER A 56 -0.65 5.38 -8.26
C SER A 56 -1.25 4.31 -7.36
N HIS A 57 -1.56 3.14 -7.90
CA HIS A 57 -2.05 2.00 -7.14
C HIS A 57 -0.89 1.17 -6.59
N ALA A 58 -0.98 0.78 -5.32
CA ALA A 58 -0.10 -0.24 -4.76
C ALA A 58 -0.67 -1.61 -5.14
N MET A 59 0.05 -2.35 -5.97
CA MET A 59 -0.28 -3.74 -6.33
C MET A 59 0.91 -4.63 -6.01
N GLY A 60 0.67 -5.69 -5.25
CA GLY A 60 1.59 -6.80 -5.08
C GLY A 60 1.45 -7.83 -6.20
N PHE A 61 2.22 -8.91 -6.12
CA PHE A 61 2.15 -10.02 -7.07
C PHE A 61 0.83 -10.78 -6.93
N GLY A 62 0.17 -11.09 -8.06
CA GLY A 62 -0.99 -11.98 -8.10
C GLY A 62 -2.26 -11.44 -7.43
N GLY A 63 -2.44 -10.11 -7.36
CA GLY A 63 -3.62 -9.51 -6.71
C GLY A 63 -3.50 -9.33 -5.19
N THR A 64 -2.31 -9.55 -4.63
CA THR A 64 -2.02 -9.24 -3.23
C THR A 64 -1.81 -7.75 -3.00
N ILE A 65 -2.12 -7.27 -1.80
CA ILE A 65 -1.88 -5.89 -1.38
C ILE A 65 -0.95 -5.90 -0.15
N PRO A 66 0.07 -5.04 -0.10
CA PRO A 66 0.97 -4.96 1.05
C PRO A 66 0.25 -4.43 2.30
N HIS A 67 0.48 -5.13 3.40
CA HIS A 67 0.02 -4.79 4.74
C HIS A 67 1.22 -4.56 5.65
N SER A 68 1.17 -3.52 6.49
CA SER A 68 2.20 -3.24 7.49
C SER A 68 1.61 -3.26 8.90
N CYS A 69 2.28 -3.92 9.85
CA CYS A 69 1.81 -4.01 11.22
C CYS A 69 1.85 -2.64 11.89
N LEU A 70 0.76 -2.26 12.56
CA LEU A 70 0.66 -1.00 13.31
C LEU A 70 1.67 -0.88 14.48
N ASN A 71 2.24 -2.00 14.94
CA ASN A 71 3.13 -2.03 16.10
C ASN A 71 4.60 -2.20 15.70
N CYS A 72 4.96 -3.31 15.05
CA CYS A 72 6.37 -3.61 14.73
C CYS A 72 6.79 -3.24 13.29
N GLY A 73 5.86 -2.76 12.45
CA GLY A 73 6.15 -2.41 11.06
C GLY A 73 6.34 -3.60 10.12
N ASN A 74 6.21 -4.85 10.59
CA ASN A 74 6.30 -6.06 9.77
C ASN A 74 5.45 -5.93 8.50
N VAL A 75 5.98 -6.32 7.35
CA VAL A 75 5.32 -6.21 6.06
C VAL A 75 4.98 -7.59 5.51
N GLY A 76 3.75 -7.73 5.05
CA GLY A 76 3.20 -8.96 4.53
C GLY A 76 2.25 -8.71 3.37
N LEU A 77 2.07 -9.72 2.53
CA LEU A 77 1.10 -9.70 1.44
C LEU A 77 -0.17 -10.42 1.89
N ILE A 78 -1.32 -9.77 1.75
CA ILE A 78 -2.64 -10.38 1.94
C ILE A 78 -3.38 -10.22 0.62
N ASP A 79 -3.95 -11.30 0.10
CA ASP A 79 -4.80 -11.25 -1.08
C ASP A 79 -6.24 -10.86 -0.75
N PHE A 80 -7.05 -10.65 -1.78
CA PHE A 80 -8.46 -10.25 -1.63
C PHE A 80 -9.33 -11.30 -0.90
N GLY A 81 -8.92 -12.57 -0.91
CA GLY A 81 -9.58 -13.68 -0.21
C GLY A 81 -9.02 -13.94 1.19
N GLY A 82 -8.11 -13.12 1.70
CA GLY A 82 -7.43 -13.37 2.97
C GLY A 82 -6.37 -14.47 2.91
N LEU A 83 -6.00 -14.96 1.72
CA LEU A 83 -4.83 -15.83 1.56
C LEU A 83 -3.58 -14.98 1.77
N GLU A 84 -2.82 -15.39 2.77
CA GLU A 84 -1.58 -14.75 3.14
C GLU A 84 -0.49 -15.25 2.19
N GLY A 85 0.17 -14.33 1.49
CA GLY A 85 1.12 -14.64 0.41
C GLY A 85 2.37 -15.43 0.84
N TYR A 86 3.34 -15.57 -0.07
CA TYR A 86 4.59 -16.28 0.20
C TYR A 86 5.30 -15.68 1.42
N LYS A 87 5.43 -16.49 2.49
CA LYS A 87 5.83 -16.10 3.86
C LYS A 87 4.71 -15.37 4.62
N LYS A 88 3.80 -16.17 5.19
CA LYS A 88 2.67 -15.77 6.03
C LYS A 88 3.13 -14.84 7.17
N ALA A 89 2.90 -13.53 7.01
CA ALA A 89 3.29 -12.50 7.99
C ALA A 89 2.11 -12.02 8.83
N PHE A 90 0.89 -12.18 8.31
CA PHE A 90 -0.36 -11.86 8.99
C PHE A 90 -1.24 -13.10 9.06
N LYS A 91 -2.20 -13.08 9.98
CA LYS A 91 -3.34 -13.98 10.03
C LYS A 91 -4.63 -13.18 9.96
N THR A 92 -5.49 -13.44 8.97
CA THR A 92 -6.85 -12.88 8.88
C THR A 92 -7.91 -13.93 9.22
N LYS A 93 -9.16 -13.52 9.46
CA LYS A 93 -10.29 -14.43 9.77
C LYS A 93 -10.84 -15.09 8.52
#